data_AF-A0A519LF24-F1
#
_entry.id   AF-A0A519LF24-F1
#
_cell.length_a   1.000
_cell.length_b   1.000
_cell.length_c   1.000
_cell.angle_alpha   90.00
_cell.angle_beta   90.00
_cell.angle_gamma   90.00
#
_symmetry.space_group_name_H-M   'P 1'
#
loop_
_entity.id
_entity.type
_entity.pdbx_description
1 polymer ?
#
loop_
_entity_poly.entity_id
_entity_poly.type
_entity_poly.pdbx_seq_one_letter_code
_entity_poly.pdbx_strand_id
1 'polypeptide(L)'
;MNNTKPAKINYDFIDSLRFISMFGIVMEHSSFFFGAKFKYFDEKIVQIFSLQFFKFGTIIFFLLAGFLIGDKFNTYSTKEYLKRRLQNTVKPWLFWVVVLFVLNYIDIAVRNIKSGDPTFMGKSIANILGDFGDIVFNTSYWFIPNFLICIAILLLFRKYLYN
;
A
#
# COMPACT_ATOMS: atom_id res chain seq x y z
N MET A 1 40.81 -15.07 11.32
CA MET A 1 39.96 -14.04 10.67
C MET A 1 38.62 -14.01 11.38
N ASN A 2 38.43 -13.07 12.30
CA ASN A 2 37.17 -12.92 13.03
C ASN A 2 36.13 -12.29 12.10
N ASN A 3 35.17 -13.11 11.67
CA ASN A 3 34.05 -12.71 10.83
C ASN A 3 32.98 -12.06 11.73
N THR A 4 33.26 -10.87 12.26
CA THR A 4 32.27 -10.07 13.00
C THR A 4 31.30 -9.48 11.98
N LYS A 5 30.24 -10.23 11.66
CA LYS A 5 29.05 -9.66 11.01
C LYS A 5 28.63 -8.44 11.83
N PRO A 6 28.41 -7.26 11.22
CA PRO A 6 27.98 -6.09 11.97
C PRO A 6 26.68 -6.43 12.71
N ALA A 7 26.66 -6.16 14.01
CA ALA A 7 25.48 -6.38 14.84
C ALA A 7 24.30 -5.62 14.22
N LYS A 8 23.29 -6.37 13.76
CA LYS A 8 22.06 -5.80 13.23
C LYS A 8 21.38 -5.10 14.39
N ILE A 9 21.41 -3.76 14.41
CA ILE A 9 20.71 -2.97 15.42
C ILE A 9 19.23 -3.36 15.35
N ASN A 10 18.77 -4.07 16.38
CA ASN A 10 17.42 -4.58 16.43
C ASN A 10 16.54 -3.50 17.06
N TYR A 11 15.69 -2.89 16.25
CA TYR A 11 14.76 -1.88 16.71
C TYR A 11 13.39 -2.51 16.94
N ASP A 12 13.27 -3.37 17.95
CA ASP A 12 12.00 -4.06 18.28
C ASP A 12 10.86 -3.04 18.50
N PHE A 13 11.19 -1.86 19.01
CA PHE A 13 10.29 -0.72 19.12
C PHE A 13 9.84 -0.18 17.75
N ILE A 14 10.77 -0.01 16.79
CA ILE A 14 10.43 0.47 15.44
C ILE A 14 9.59 -0.57 14.70
N ASP A 15 9.90 -1.86 14.85
CA ASP A 15 9.14 -2.92 14.20
C ASP A 15 7.71 -3.02 14.77
N SER A 16 7.54 -2.79 16.08
CA SER A 16 6.22 -2.66 16.72
C SER A 16 5.43 -1.46 16.18
N LEU A 17 6.06 -0.29 16.09
CA LEU A 17 5.41 0.90 15.52
C LEU A 17 5.08 0.73 14.03
N ARG A 18 5.94 0.05 13.26
CA ARG A 18 5.65 -0.28 11.87
C ARG A 18 4.43 -1.16 11.76
N PHE A 19 4.32 -2.18 12.61
CA PHE A 19 3.15 -3.05 12.64
C PHE A 19 1.86 -2.26 12.90
N ILE A 20 1.85 -1.42 13.95
CA ILE A 20 0.71 -0.56 14.28
C ILE A 20 0.37 0.38 13.12
N SER A 21 1.39 0.97 12.49
CA SER A 21 1.19 1.88 11.36
C SER A 21 0.58 1.19 10.14
N MET A 22 1.06 -0.01 9.80
CA MET A 22 0.53 -0.79 8.68
C MET A 22 -0.91 -1.23 8.95
N PHE A 23 -1.22 -1.63 10.19
CA PHE A 23 -2.58 -1.96 10.59
C PHE A 23 -3.52 -0.76 10.41
N GLY A 24 -3.12 0.43 10.88
CA GLY A 24 -3.92 1.65 10.71
C GLY A 24 -4.17 2.02 9.24
N ILE A 25 -3.14 1.94 8.40
CA ILE A 25 -3.25 2.18 6.95
C ILE A 25 -4.22 1.19 6.31
N VAL A 26 -4.11 -0.11 6.64
CA VAL A 26 -5.02 -1.13 6.11
C VAL A 26 -6.46 -0.82 6.51
N MET A 27 -6.70 -0.49 7.78
CA MET A 27 -8.05 -0.16 8.28
C MET A 27 -8.64 1.10 7.63
N GLU A 28 -7.82 2.12 7.37
CA GLU A 28 -8.24 3.34 6.65
C GLU A 28 -8.66 3.02 5.21
N HIS A 29 -7.94 2.12 4.55
CA HIS A 29 -8.16 1.78 3.14
C HIS A 29 -9.07 0.58 2.89
N SER A 30 -9.34 -0.25 3.90
CA SER A 30 -10.22 -1.41 3.82
C SER A 30 -11.69 -1.07 3.96
N SER A 31 -12.06 0.21 3.79
CA SER A 31 -13.48 0.59 3.68
C SER A 31 -14.31 0.20 4.90
N PHE A 32 -13.73 0.32 6.11
CA PHE A 32 -14.33 -0.20 7.36
C PHE A 32 -15.77 0.30 7.63
N PHE A 33 -16.18 1.44 7.05
CA PHE A 33 -17.55 1.99 7.14
C PHE A 33 -18.21 2.32 5.80
N PHE A 34 -17.72 1.78 4.68
CA PHE A 34 -18.22 2.17 3.36
C PHE A 34 -19.71 1.81 3.21
N GLY A 35 -20.55 2.84 3.03
CA GLY A 35 -22.00 2.70 2.86
C GLY A 35 -22.83 2.65 4.15
N ALA A 36 -22.22 2.69 5.35
CA ALA A 36 -22.96 2.77 6.59
C ALA A 36 -23.61 4.15 6.74
N LYS A 37 -24.94 4.20 6.60
CA LYS A 37 -25.74 5.43 6.81
C LYS A 37 -26.10 5.54 8.28
N PHE A 38 -25.25 6.20 9.06
CA PHE A 38 -25.52 6.47 10.46
C PHE A 38 -26.57 7.57 10.60
N LYS A 39 -27.71 7.22 11.22
CA LYS A 39 -28.84 8.13 11.39
C LYS A 39 -28.74 8.88 12.71
N TYR A 40 -28.22 8.23 13.74
CA TYR A 40 -28.16 8.78 15.09
C TYR A 40 -26.81 9.45 15.39
N PHE A 41 -26.80 10.36 16.36
CA PHE A 41 -25.64 11.21 16.66
C PHE A 41 -24.49 10.44 17.33
N ASP A 42 -24.83 9.51 18.22
CA ASP A 42 -23.93 8.56 18.87
C ASP A 42 -23.19 7.68 17.85
N GLU A 43 -23.91 7.15 16.86
CA GLU A 43 -23.33 6.37 15.76
C GLU A 43 -22.30 7.19 14.95
N LYS A 44 -22.62 8.46 14.66
CA LYS A 44 -21.73 9.37 13.95
C LYS A 44 -20.47 9.69 14.75
N ILE A 45 -20.58 9.84 16.07
CA ILE A 45 -19.41 10.06 16.93
C ILE A 45 -18.47 8.85 16.83
N VAL A 46 -18.98 7.64 16.99
CA VAL A 46 -18.17 6.42 16.88
C VAL A 46 -17.49 6.34 15.51
N GLN A 47 -18.22 6.62 14.43
CA GLN A 47 -17.65 6.66 13.08
C GLN A 47 -16.52 7.68 12.95
N ILE A 48 -16.72 8.92 13.39
CA ILE A 48 -15.72 9.99 13.31
C ILE A 48 -14.47 9.60 14.10
N PHE A 49 -14.63 9.09 15.31
CA PHE A 49 -13.51 8.64 16.13
C PHE A 49 -12.74 7.51 15.47
N SER A 50 -13.43 6.49 14.95
CA SER A 50 -12.78 5.37 14.28
C SER A 50 -12.04 5.81 13.00
N LEU A 51 -12.66 6.66 12.16
CA LEU A 51 -12.00 7.21 10.97
C LEU A 51 -10.77 8.05 11.31
N GLN A 52 -10.87 8.88 12.35
CA GLN A 52 -9.78 9.77 12.73
C GLN A 52 -8.64 9.03 13.46
N PHE A 53 -8.96 7.97 14.22
CA PHE A 53 -7.97 7.16 14.92
C PHE A 53 -7.02 6.46 13.93
N PHE A 54 -7.54 5.86 12.86
CA PHE A 54 -6.71 5.14 11.90
C PHE A 54 -5.79 6.04 11.07
N LYS A 55 -6.12 7.34 10.91
CA LYS A 55 -5.22 8.34 10.30
C LYS A 55 -3.93 8.56 11.09
N PHE A 56 -3.89 8.27 12.39
CA PHE A 56 -2.61 8.30 13.11
C PHE A 56 -1.65 7.22 12.60
N GLY A 57 -2.16 6.12 12.05
CA GLY A 57 -1.35 5.08 11.41
C GLY A 57 -0.54 5.60 10.22
N THR A 58 -1.14 6.41 9.35
CA THR A 58 -0.42 7.04 8.22
C THR A 58 0.63 8.03 8.70
N ILE A 59 0.34 8.83 9.73
CA ILE A 59 1.31 9.76 10.32
C ILE A 59 2.53 9.01 10.89
N ILE A 60 2.29 7.97 11.69
CA ILE A 60 3.37 7.13 12.26
C ILE A 60 4.20 6.49 11.14
N PHE A 61 3.54 5.98 10.09
CA PHE A 61 4.23 5.40 8.94
C PHE A 61 5.19 6.40 8.27
N PHE A 62 4.73 7.63 7.99
CA PHE A 62 5.58 8.64 7.36
C PHE A 62 6.73 9.10 8.27
N LEU A 63 6.49 9.25 9.57
CA LEU A 63 7.55 9.57 10.55
C LEU A 63 8.63 8.49 10.61
N LEU A 64 8.23 7.22 10.73
CA LEU A 64 9.16 6.09 10.74
C LEU A 64 9.90 5.98 9.41
N ALA A 65 9.20 6.13 8.28
CA ALA A 65 9.80 6.10 6.97
C ALA A 65 10.86 7.19 6.83
N GLY A 66 10.56 8.44 7.22
CA GLY A 66 11.52 9.55 7.23
C GLY A 66 12.76 9.25 8.07
N PHE A 67 12.57 8.79 9.32
CA PHE A 67 13.67 8.43 10.22
C PHE A 67 14.58 7.34 9.63
N LEU A 68 14.00 6.25 9.11
CA LEU A 68 14.74 5.13 8.54
C LEU A 68 15.42 5.45 7.21
N ILE A 69 14.81 6.34 6.44
CA ILE A 69 15.34 6.78 5.15
C ILE A 69 16.54 7.69 5.36
N GLY A 70 16.51 8.58 6.35
CA GLY A 70 17.64 9.45 6.72
C GLY A 70 18.92 8.66 7.01
N ASP A 71 18.83 7.60 7.81
CA ASP A 71 19.97 6.72 8.11
C ASP A 71 20.45 5.93 6.87
N LYS A 72 19.49 5.44 6.06
CA LYS A 72 19.80 4.67 4.84
C LYS A 72 20.33 5.51 3.68
N PHE A 73 20.12 6.82 3.70
CA PHE A 73 20.66 7.70 2.68
C PHE A 73 22.19 7.74 2.72
N ASN A 74 22.79 7.66 3.90
CA ASN A 74 24.25 7.69 4.04
C ASN A 74 24.92 6.38 3.64
N THR A 75 24.19 5.26 3.68
CA THR A 75 24.74 3.91 3.50
C THR A 75 24.53 3.31 2.11
N TYR A 76 23.49 3.72 1.37
CA TYR A 76 23.16 3.14 0.06
C TYR A 76 23.26 4.12 -1.10
N SER A 77 23.62 3.60 -2.27
CA SER A 77 23.47 4.33 -3.53
C SER A 77 21.99 4.44 -3.92
N THR A 78 21.62 5.52 -4.60
CA THR A 78 20.24 5.80 -5.03
C THR A 78 19.63 4.64 -5.83
N LYS A 79 20.41 4.05 -6.75
CA LYS A 79 19.96 2.93 -7.59
C LYS A 79 19.72 1.66 -6.78
N GLU A 80 20.62 1.36 -5.84
CA GLU A 80 20.51 0.16 -5.00
C GLU A 80 19.32 0.25 -4.05
N TYR A 81 19.07 1.43 -3.49
CA TYR A 81 17.91 1.67 -2.65
C TYR A 81 16.59 1.46 -3.41
N LEU A 82 16.46 2.04 -4.61
CA LEU A 82 15.24 1.89 -5.43
C LEU A 82 15.03 0.44 -5.88
N LYS A 83 16.09 -0.26 -6.30
CA LYS A 83 16.02 -1.68 -6.69
C LYS A 83 15.49 -2.56 -5.56
N ARG A 84 15.97 -2.35 -4.32
CA ARG A 84 15.49 -3.08 -3.14
C ARG A 84 14.02 -2.81 -2.85
N ARG A 85 13.55 -1.57 -3.03
CA ARG A 85 12.14 -1.23 -2.86
C ARG A 85 11.27 -1.88 -3.92
N LEU A 86 11.72 -1.93 -5.17
CA LEU A 86 11.01 -2.66 -6.23
C LEU A 86 10.86 -4.15 -5.87
N GLN A 87 11.95 -4.79 -5.44
CA GLN A 87 11.93 -6.22 -5.12
C GLN A 87 11.12 -6.56 -3.87
N ASN A 88 11.20 -5.74 -2.82
CA ASN A 88 10.58 -6.06 -1.54
C ASN A 88 9.18 -5.46 -1.36
N THR A 89 8.79 -4.47 -2.16
CA THR A 89 7.48 -3.80 -2.06
C THR A 89 6.64 -4.06 -3.31
N VAL A 90 7.17 -3.83 -4.52
CA VAL A 90 6.37 -3.98 -5.75
C VAL A 90 6.08 -5.43 -6.07
N LYS A 91 7.04 -6.34 -5.91
CA LYS A 91 6.84 -7.76 -6.19
C LYS A 91 5.68 -8.38 -5.38
N PRO A 92 5.64 -8.28 -4.03
CA PRO A 92 4.52 -8.83 -3.27
C PRO A 92 3.21 -8.08 -3.54
N TRP A 93 3.25 -6.76 -3.75
CA TRP A 93 2.06 -5.99 -4.11
C TRP A 93 1.45 -6.46 -5.43
N LEU A 94 2.27 -6.57 -6.48
CA LEU A 94 1.83 -6.98 -7.81
C LEU A 94 1.24 -8.40 -7.78
N PHE A 95 1.84 -9.31 -6.99
CA PHE A 95 1.28 -10.63 -6.75
C PHE A 95 -0.15 -10.56 -6.21
N TRP A 96 -0.39 -9.76 -5.16
CA TRP A 96 -1.73 -9.63 -4.58
C TRP A 96 -2.73 -8.91 -5.49
N VAL A 97 -2.29 -7.91 -6.27
CA VAL A 97 -3.14 -7.25 -7.27
C VAL A 97 -3.57 -8.25 -8.35
N VAL A 98 -2.66 -9.10 -8.83
CA VAL A 98 -2.98 -10.15 -9.81
C VAL A 98 -3.94 -11.18 -9.20
N VAL A 99 -3.72 -11.61 -7.96
CA VAL A 99 -4.64 -12.52 -7.26
C VAL A 99 -6.04 -11.91 -7.16
N LEU A 100 -6.15 -10.65 -6.74
CA LEU A 100 -7.44 -9.94 -6.66
C LEU A 100 -8.10 -9.83 -8.04
N PHE A 101 -7.32 -9.51 -9.07
CA PHE A 101 -7.80 -9.42 -10.44
C PHE A 101 -8.40 -10.77 -10.88
N VAL A 102 -7.67 -11.87 -10.69
CA VAL A 102 -8.16 -13.22 -11.02
C VAL A 102 -9.42 -13.58 -10.23
N LEU A 103 -9.47 -13.28 -8.93
CA LEU A 103 -10.64 -13.54 -8.09
C LEU A 103 -11.89 -12.78 -8.57
N ASN A 104 -11.74 -11.52 -9.00
CA ASN A 104 -12.87 -10.76 -9.58
C ASN A 104 -13.39 -11.42 -10.85
N TYR A 105 -12.51 -11.91 -11.73
CA TYR A 105 -12.94 -12.61 -12.94
C TYR A 105 -13.58 -13.97 -12.63
N ILE A 106 -13.12 -14.67 -11.60
CA ILE A 106 -13.79 -15.89 -11.11
C ILE A 106 -15.19 -15.56 -10.59
N ASP A 107 -15.36 -14.49 -9.81
CA ASP A 107 -16.68 -14.07 -9.32
C ASP A 107 -17.64 -13.76 -10.49
N ILE A 108 -17.17 -13.01 -11.50
CA ILE A 108 -17.96 -12.73 -12.72
C ILE A 108 -18.31 -14.04 -13.45
N ALA A 109 -17.38 -14.97 -13.60
CA ALA A 109 -17.62 -16.25 -14.25
C ALA A 109 -18.66 -17.09 -13.49
N VAL A 110 -18.57 -17.16 -12.16
CA VAL A 110 -19.54 -17.86 -11.31
C VAL A 110 -20.93 -17.22 -11.40
N ARG A 111 -21.02 -15.88 -11.41
CA ARG A 111 -22.28 -15.15 -11.59
C ARG A 111 -22.90 -15.40 -12.95
N ASN A 112 -22.10 -15.44 -14.02
CA ASN A 112 -22.59 -15.77 -15.36
C ASN A 112 -23.19 -17.19 -15.39
N ILE A 113 -22.48 -18.19 -14.85
CA ILE A 113 -22.96 -19.58 -14.80
C ILE A 113 -24.26 -19.70 -14.00
N LYS A 114 -24.38 -18.97 -12.88
CA LYS A 114 -25.53 -19.11 -11.96
C LYS A 114 -26.74 -18.26 -12.35
N SER A 115 -26.52 -17.08 -12.92
CA SER A 115 -27.56 -16.08 -13.19
C SER A 115 -27.83 -15.87 -14.68
N GLY A 116 -27.08 -16.52 -15.57
CA GLY A 116 -27.17 -16.33 -17.02
C GLY A 116 -26.74 -14.93 -17.48
N ASP A 117 -25.94 -14.23 -16.65
CA ASP A 117 -25.55 -12.84 -16.92
C ASP A 117 -24.49 -12.79 -18.05
N PRO A 118 -24.78 -12.19 -19.21
CA PRO A 118 -23.90 -12.19 -20.36
C PRO A 118 -22.66 -11.29 -20.21
N THR A 119 -22.41 -10.70 -19.04
CA THR A 119 -21.29 -9.76 -18.80
C THR A 119 -19.90 -10.31 -19.16
N PHE A 120 -19.73 -11.63 -19.23
CA PHE A 120 -18.47 -12.27 -19.62
C PHE A 120 -18.29 -12.37 -21.15
N MET A 121 -19.38 -12.46 -21.92
CA MET A 121 -19.34 -12.69 -23.37
C MET A 121 -19.10 -11.37 -24.11
N GLY A 122 -17.83 -10.97 -24.27
CA GLY A 122 -17.45 -9.87 -25.19
C GLY A 122 -16.41 -8.88 -24.69
N LYS A 123 -15.76 -9.10 -23.53
CA LYS A 123 -14.70 -8.18 -23.08
C LYS A 123 -13.47 -8.29 -23.99
N SER A 124 -13.18 -7.21 -24.71
CA SER A 124 -11.93 -7.03 -25.46
C SER A 124 -10.73 -6.95 -24.50
N ILE A 125 -9.53 -7.29 -24.98
CA ILE A 125 -8.26 -7.13 -24.26
C ILE A 125 -8.09 -5.70 -23.74
N ALA A 126 -8.59 -4.70 -24.48
CA ALA A 126 -8.57 -3.30 -24.04
C ALA A 126 -9.39 -3.08 -22.77
N ASN A 127 -10.54 -3.75 -22.61
CA ASN A 127 -11.38 -3.65 -21.43
C ASN A 127 -10.76 -4.37 -20.23
N ILE A 128 -10.07 -5.50 -20.48
CA ILE A 128 -9.34 -6.26 -19.46
C ILE A 128 -8.18 -5.41 -18.89
N LEU A 129 -7.44 -4.72 -19.77
CA LEU A 129 -6.39 -3.79 -19.36
C LEU A 129 -6.97 -2.56 -18.65
N GLY A 130 -8.13 -2.07 -19.08
CA GLY A 130 -8.88 -1.01 -18.41
C GLY A 130 -9.25 -1.39 -16.98
N ASP A 131 -9.87 -2.55 -16.78
CA ASP A 131 -10.23 -3.07 -15.45
C ASP A 131 -9.01 -3.22 -14.54
N PHE A 132 -7.89 -3.70 -15.07
CA PHE A 132 -6.64 -3.78 -14.31
C PHE A 132 -6.12 -2.39 -13.91
N GLY A 133 -6.18 -1.44 -14.84
CA GLY A 133 -5.88 -0.03 -14.58
C GLY A 133 -6.79 0.54 -13.49
N ASP A 134 -8.09 0.27 -13.55
CA ASP A 134 -9.04 0.74 -12.54
C ASP A 134 -8.72 0.19 -11.15
N ILE A 135 -8.36 -1.09 -11.04
CA ILE A 135 -7.93 -1.67 -9.76
C ILE A 135 -6.66 -0.97 -9.25
N VAL A 136 -5.69 -0.69 -10.11
CA VAL A 136 -4.40 -0.13 -9.68
C VAL A 136 -4.47 1.37 -9.37
N PHE A 137 -5.20 2.14 -10.18
CA PHE A 137 -5.19 3.61 -10.17
C PHE A 137 -6.43 4.21 -9.48
N ASN A 138 -7.58 3.56 -9.56
CA ASN A 138 -8.87 4.11 -9.07
C ASN A 138 -9.30 3.51 -7.72
N THR A 139 -8.44 2.72 -7.07
CA THR A 139 -8.70 2.17 -5.73
C THR A 139 -7.58 2.51 -4.75
N SER A 140 -7.74 2.08 -3.50
CA SER A 140 -6.71 2.18 -2.45
C SER A 140 -5.34 1.58 -2.81
N TYR A 141 -5.25 0.71 -3.84
CA TYR A 141 -3.96 0.15 -4.28
C TYR A 141 -3.02 1.18 -4.94
N TRP A 142 -3.54 2.35 -5.32
CA TRP A 142 -2.77 3.47 -5.88
C TRP A 142 -1.68 4.02 -4.95
N PHE A 143 -1.82 3.76 -3.65
CA PHE A 143 -0.85 4.19 -2.64
C PHE A 143 0.59 3.69 -2.92
N ILE A 144 0.77 2.47 -3.44
CA ILE A 144 2.11 1.90 -3.66
C ILE A 144 2.82 2.55 -4.87
N PRO A 145 2.19 2.68 -6.05
CA PRO A 145 2.73 3.51 -7.14
C PRO A 145 3.08 4.92 -6.68
N ASN A 146 2.18 5.59 -5.95
CA ASN A 146 2.40 6.93 -5.43
C ASN A 146 3.63 6.99 -4.49
N PHE A 147 3.75 6.03 -3.56
CA PHE A 147 4.90 5.91 -2.65
C PHE A 147 6.24 5.78 -3.39
N LEU A 148 6.28 5.00 -4.47
CA LEU A 148 7.50 4.84 -5.27
C LEU A 148 7.88 6.12 -6.01
N ILE A 149 6.89 6.83 -6.57
CA ILE A 149 7.10 8.10 -7.25
C ILE A 149 7.65 9.13 -6.26
N CYS A 150 7.04 9.25 -5.08
CA CYS A 150 7.52 10.16 -4.03
C CYS A 150 8.96 9.86 -3.62
N ILE A 151 9.30 8.57 -3.42
CA ILE A 151 10.67 8.17 -3.09
C ILE A 151 11.63 8.46 -4.25
N ALA A 152 11.24 8.19 -5.49
CA ALA A 152 12.08 8.46 -6.66
C ALA A 152 12.39 9.96 -6.80
N ILE A 153 11.39 10.82 -6.58
CA ILE A 153 11.55 12.27 -6.53
C ILE A 153 12.50 12.67 -5.40
N LEU A 154 12.27 12.17 -4.18
CA LEU A 154 13.11 12.49 -3.02
C LEU A 154 14.58 12.07 -3.24
N LEU A 155 14.79 10.93 -3.89
CA LEU A 155 16.11 10.43 -4.27
C LEU A 155 16.78 11.26 -5.38
N LEU A 156 16.03 11.83 -6.32
CA LEU A 156 16.55 12.75 -7.33
C LEU A 156 17.08 14.03 -6.67
N PHE A 157 16.35 14.55 -5.69
CA PHE A 157 16.74 15.74 -4.93
C PHE A 157 17.72 15.47 -3.78
N ARG A 158 18.18 14.23 -3.61
CA ARG A 158 19.16 13.85 -2.57
C ARG A 158 20.37 14.79 -2.54
N LYS A 159 20.87 15.23 -3.70
CA LYS A 159 22.03 16.13 -3.81
C LYS A 159 21.80 17.49 -3.12
N TYR A 160 20.55 17.95 -3.04
CA TYR A 160 20.19 19.25 -2.45
C TYR A 160 19.89 19.18 -0.94
N LEU A 161 19.78 17.98 -0.37
CA LEU A 161 19.53 17.79 1.07
C LEU A 161 20.79 17.85 1.93
N TYR A 162 21.97 17.70 1.32
CA TYR A 162 23.27 17.63 2.02
C TYR A 162 24.26 18.72 1.56
N ASN A 163 23.75 19.76 0.89
CA ASN A 163 24.51 20.95 0.51
C ASN A 163 24.14 22.11 1.42
#